data_AF-A0A6V8EUX2-F1
#
_entry.id   AF-A0A6V8EUX2-F1
#
_cell.length_a   1.000
_cell.length_b   1.000
_cell.length_c   1.000
_cell.angle_alpha   90.00
_cell.angle_beta   90.00
_cell.angle_gamma   90.00
#
_symmetry.space_group_name_H-M   'P 1'
#
loop_
_entity.id
_entity.type
_entity.pdbx_description
1 polymer ?
#
loop_
_entity_poly.entity_id
_entity_poly.type
_entity_poly.pdbx_seq_one_letter_code
_entity_poly.pdbx_strand_id
1 'polypeptide(L)'
;ITMAKNTQRIAEERVARHFPNLEVLNSYWVGEDGKHKFFEVIMIDTHHPAIINDKQLGVFCQANGNNSHRGRAYRGKTSAGKRGRGLFNKGKGAEKLRPSLKANLNRGK
;
A
#
# COMPACT_ATOMS: atom_id res chain seq x y z
N ILE A 1 22.68 -2.99 -9.53
CA ILE A 1 21.69 -1.98 -9.07
C ILE A 1 20.40 -2.70 -8.73
N THR A 2 19.85 -2.52 -7.53
CA THR A 2 18.57 -3.12 -7.11
C THR A 2 17.48 -2.07 -6.95
N MET A 3 16.23 -2.44 -7.22
CA MET A 3 15.09 -1.52 -7.12
C MET A 3 14.80 -1.15 -5.66
N ALA A 4 14.41 0.11 -5.44
CA ALA A 4 14.04 0.61 -4.11
C ALA A 4 12.69 0.06 -3.60
N LYS A 5 11.75 -0.24 -4.50
CA LYS A 5 10.44 -0.83 -4.18
C LYS A 5 10.56 -2.35 -4.25
N ASN A 6 9.92 -3.05 -3.32
CA ASN A 6 9.82 -4.50 -3.42
C ASN A 6 8.87 -4.91 -4.56
N THR A 7 9.05 -6.13 -5.07
CA THR A 7 8.24 -6.70 -6.16
C THR A 7 6.74 -6.73 -5.82
N GLN A 8 6.40 -7.03 -4.57
CA GLN A 8 5.01 -7.04 -4.10
C GLN A 8 4.34 -5.66 -4.22
N ARG A 9 5.00 -4.57 -3.81
CA ARG A 9 4.46 -3.20 -3.99
C ARG A 9 4.34 -2.84 -5.48
N ILE A 10 5.27 -3.30 -6.30
CA ILE A 10 5.19 -3.09 -7.76
C ILE A 10 3.94 -3.79 -8.31
N ALA A 11 3.62 -5.00 -7.85
CA ALA A 11 2.39 -5.70 -8.22
C ALA A 11 1.13 -4.93 -7.78
N GLU A 12 1.07 -4.45 -6.54
CA GLU A 12 -0.03 -3.60 -6.04
C GLU A 12 -0.24 -2.35 -6.90
N GLU A 13 0.83 -1.65 -7.25
CA GLU A 13 0.77 -0.43 -8.08
C GLU A 13 0.34 -0.73 -9.53
N ARG A 14 0.71 -1.89 -10.09
CA ARG A 14 0.27 -2.33 -11.42
C ARG A 14 -1.24 -2.61 -11.44
N VAL A 15 -1.73 -3.35 -10.46
CA VAL A 15 -3.16 -3.69 -10.33
C VAL A 15 -3.99 -2.42 -10.08
N ALA A 16 -3.52 -1.51 -9.21
CA ALA A 16 -4.18 -0.23 -8.95
C ALA A 16 -4.26 0.67 -10.20
N ARG A 17 -3.36 0.51 -11.17
CA ARG A 17 -3.42 1.24 -12.45
C ARG A 17 -4.43 0.63 -13.40
N HIS A 18 -4.53 -0.69 -13.39
CA HIS A 18 -5.48 -1.42 -14.24
C HIS A 18 -6.93 -1.19 -13.80
N PHE A 19 -7.19 -1.10 -12.49
CA PHE A 19 -8.51 -0.82 -11.93
C PHE A 19 -8.53 0.52 -11.15
N PRO A 20 -8.64 1.67 -11.83
CA PRO A 20 -8.54 2.99 -11.19
C PRO A 20 -9.75 3.38 -10.33
N ASN A 21 -10.89 2.71 -10.51
CA ASN A 21 -12.11 2.90 -9.72
C ASN A 21 -12.06 2.18 -8.35
N LEU A 22 -11.13 1.23 -8.19
CA LEU A 22 -10.97 0.42 -6.98
C LEU A 22 -9.76 0.88 -6.17
N GLU A 23 -9.77 0.60 -4.87
CA GLU A 23 -8.62 0.85 -3.99
C GLU A 23 -8.01 -0.45 -3.48
N VAL A 24 -6.67 -0.51 -3.45
CA VAL A 24 -5.94 -1.69 -2.96
C VAL A 24 -6.01 -1.75 -1.44
N LEU A 25 -6.55 -2.84 -0.90
CA LEU A 25 -6.54 -3.12 0.53
C LEU A 25 -5.17 -3.69 0.95
N ASN A 26 -4.78 -4.82 0.36
CA ASN A 26 -3.53 -5.53 0.67
C ASN A 26 -3.19 -6.54 -0.44
N SER A 27 -2.09 -7.28 -0.28
CA SER A 27 -1.68 -8.34 -1.20
C SER A 27 -0.96 -9.48 -0.48
N TYR A 28 -0.88 -10.65 -1.10
CA TYR A 28 -0.09 -11.79 -0.62
C TYR A 28 0.59 -12.55 -1.76
N TRP A 29 1.63 -13.30 -1.41
CA TRP A 29 2.39 -14.13 -2.35
C TRP A 29 1.68 -15.45 -2.58
N VAL A 30 1.67 -15.90 -3.83
CA VAL A 30 1.00 -17.15 -4.26
C VAL A 30 2.00 -18.19 -4.74
N GLY A 31 3.04 -17.75 -5.43
CA GLY A 31 4.02 -18.64 -6.04
C GLY A 31 5.11 -17.86 -6.76
N GLU A 32 6.16 -18.56 -7.16
CA GLU A 32 7.18 -18.01 -8.05
C GLU A 32 7.66 -19.09 -9.02
N ASP A 33 8.01 -18.65 -10.23
CA ASP A 33 8.75 -19.44 -11.19
C ASP A 33 10.20 -18.90 -11.27
N GLY A 34 11.04 -19.47 -12.14
CA GLY A 34 12.43 -19.02 -12.28
C GLY A 34 12.62 -17.57 -12.77
N LYS A 35 11.56 -16.92 -13.27
CA LYS A 35 11.58 -15.58 -13.89
C LYS A 35 10.61 -14.57 -13.25
N HIS A 36 9.54 -15.04 -12.60
CA HIS A 36 8.41 -14.24 -12.15
C HIS A 36 7.99 -14.62 -10.73
N LYS A 37 7.43 -13.64 -10.04
CA LYS A 37 6.77 -13.82 -8.75
C LYS A 37 5.31 -13.43 -8.90
N PHE A 38 4.42 -14.28 -8.41
CA PHE A 38 2.98 -14.10 -8.50
C PHE A 38 2.41 -13.65 -7.15
N PHE A 39 1.51 -12.67 -7.21
CA PHE A 39 0.85 -12.10 -6.05
C PHE A 39 -0.64 -11.93 -6.34
N GLU A 40 -1.45 -12.23 -5.33
CA GLU A 40 -2.87 -11.89 -5.34
C GLU A 40 -3.06 -10.56 -4.61
N VAL A 41 -3.81 -9.66 -5.23
CA VAL A 41 -4.06 -8.30 -4.74
C VAL A 41 -5.54 -8.17 -4.41
N ILE A 42 -5.84 -7.84 -3.16
CA ILE A 42 -7.19 -7.63 -2.66
C ILE A 42 -7.56 -6.16 -2.89
N MET A 43 -8.62 -5.94 -3.66
CA MET A 43 -9.16 -4.60 -3.94
C MET A 43 -10.54 -4.42 -3.35
N ILE A 44 -10.92 -3.16 -3.12
CA ILE A 44 -12.22 -2.76 -2.61
C ILE A 44 -12.83 -1.73 -3.55
N ASP A 45 -14.12 -1.89 -3.86
CA ASP A 45 -14.91 -0.83 -4.49
C ASP A 45 -15.37 0.18 -3.44
N THR A 46 -14.84 1.40 -3.53
CA THR A 46 -15.13 2.47 -2.56
C THR A 46 -16.44 3.21 -2.83
N HIS A 47 -17.11 2.94 -3.96
CA HIS A 47 -18.39 3.56 -4.33
C HIS A 47 -19.59 2.63 -4.08
N HIS A 48 -19.34 1.36 -3.77
CA HIS A 48 -20.39 0.38 -3.57
C HIS A 48 -21.11 0.60 -2.22
N PRO A 49 -22.47 0.70 -2.18
CA PRO A 49 -23.22 0.96 -0.96
C PRO A 49 -22.95 -0.03 0.18
N ALA A 50 -22.75 -1.32 -0.15
CA ALA A 50 -22.42 -2.33 0.85
C ALA A 50 -21.10 -2.06 1.58
N ILE A 51 -20.10 -1.50 0.88
CA ILE A 51 -18.80 -1.16 1.48
C ILE A 51 -18.91 0.16 2.24
N ILE A 52 -19.65 1.14 1.70
CA ILE A 52 -19.87 2.44 2.35
C ILE A 52 -20.52 2.26 3.72
N ASN A 53 -21.54 1.40 3.81
CA ASN A 53 -22.27 1.12 5.04
C ASN A 53 -21.56 0.16 6.00
N ASP A 54 -20.47 -0.48 5.56
CA ASP A 54 -19.73 -1.42 6.38
C ASP A 54 -18.92 -0.70 7.48
N LYS A 55 -19.03 -1.17 8.72
CA LYS A 55 -18.38 -0.53 9.88
C LYS A 55 -16.85 -0.65 9.87
N GLN A 56 -16.31 -1.68 9.23
CA GLN A 56 -14.87 -1.96 9.17
C GLN A 56 -14.23 -1.40 7.90
N LEU A 57 -14.90 -1.60 6.76
CA LEU A 57 -14.38 -1.26 5.43
C LEU A 57 -14.81 0.14 4.95
N GLY A 58 -15.87 0.71 5.53
CA GLY A 58 -16.35 2.05 5.19
C GLY A 58 -15.29 3.14 5.38
N VAL A 59 -14.26 2.90 6.20
CA VAL A 59 -13.13 3.83 6.38
C VAL A 59 -12.35 4.08 5.08
N PHE A 60 -12.43 3.20 4.09
CA PHE A 60 -11.76 3.36 2.80
C PHE A 60 -12.58 4.19 1.81
N CYS A 61 -13.87 4.41 2.08
CA CYS A 61 -14.79 5.13 1.21
C CYS A 61 -14.73 6.65 1.42
N GLN A 62 -14.61 7.40 0.32
CA GLN A 62 -14.64 8.87 0.35
C GLN A 62 -16.00 9.41 0.82
N ALA A 63 -17.10 8.68 0.55
CA ALA A 63 -18.46 9.02 0.99
C ALA A 63 -18.59 9.18 2.52
N ASN A 64 -17.75 8.49 3.30
CA ASN A 64 -17.71 8.58 4.75
C ASN A 64 -16.82 9.73 5.26
N GLY A 65 -16.50 10.70 4.41
CA GLY A 65 -15.64 11.85 4.71
C GLY A 65 -14.14 11.54 4.77
N ASN A 66 -13.71 10.31 4.48
CA ASN A 66 -12.31 9.90 4.59
C ASN A 66 -11.57 9.89 3.24
N ASN A 67 -10.99 11.02 2.87
CA ASN A 67 -10.18 11.15 1.65
C ASN A 67 -8.74 10.63 1.80
N SER A 68 -8.36 10.14 2.99
CA SER A 68 -6.97 9.78 3.27
C SER A 68 -6.54 8.44 2.66
N HIS A 69 -7.49 7.64 2.14
CA HIS A 69 -7.28 6.29 1.61
C HIS A 69 -7.08 6.23 0.09
N ARG A 70 -7.43 7.28 -0.67
CA ARG A 70 -7.29 7.31 -2.13
C ARG A 70 -5.84 7.17 -2.61
N GLY A 71 -5.56 6.32 -3.59
CA GLY A 71 -4.21 6.11 -4.13
C GLY A 71 -3.22 5.62 -3.08
N ARG A 72 -3.65 4.74 -2.17
CA ARG A 72 -2.82 4.27 -1.04
C ARG A 72 -1.64 3.39 -1.46
N ALA A 73 -1.79 2.58 -2.51
CA ALA A 73 -0.71 1.75 -3.05
C ALA A 73 0.48 2.61 -3.50
N TYR A 74 0.21 3.66 -4.29
CA TYR A 74 1.24 4.58 -4.79
C TYR A 74 1.99 5.31 -3.67
N ARG A 75 1.27 5.71 -2.62
CA ARG A 75 1.83 6.39 -1.44
C ARG A 75 2.52 5.44 -0.45
N GLY A 76 2.51 4.13 -0.69
CA GLY A 76 3.10 3.13 0.19
C GLY A 76 2.43 3.07 1.56
N LYS A 77 1.10 3.15 1.59
CA LYS A 77 0.27 2.98 2.80
C LYS A 77 -0.25 1.55 3.00
N THR A 78 -0.04 0.67 2.03
CA THR A 78 -0.28 -0.79 2.13
C THR A 78 0.75 -1.46 3.04
N SER A 79 0.54 -2.74 3.40
CA SER A 79 1.49 -3.49 4.23
C SER A 79 2.88 -3.59 3.56
N ALA A 80 2.90 -3.97 2.27
CA ALA A 80 4.13 -4.03 1.47
C ALA A 80 4.83 -2.66 1.38
N GLY A 81 4.05 -1.58 1.18
CA GLY A 81 4.55 -0.21 1.17
C GLY A 81 5.16 0.24 2.49
N LYS A 82 4.53 -0.06 3.63
CA LYS A 82 5.06 0.24 4.96
C LYS A 82 6.34 -0.54 5.24
N ARG A 83 6.43 -1.79 4.79
CA ARG A 83 7.61 -2.67 4.95
C ARG A 83 8.79 -2.11 4.17
N GLY A 84 8.58 -1.76 2.90
CA GLY A 84 9.62 -1.14 2.07
C GLY A 84 10.07 0.25 2.56
N ARG A 85 9.31 0.90 3.44
CA ARG A 85 9.68 2.16 4.10
C ARG A 85 10.31 1.96 5.48
N GLY A 86 10.49 0.72 5.94
CA GLY A 86 11.02 0.41 7.27
C GLY A 86 10.13 0.82 8.44
N LEU A 87 8.83 1.04 8.21
CA LEU A 87 7.92 1.59 9.23
C LEU A 87 7.36 0.56 10.23
N PHE A 88 7.76 -0.70 10.12
CA PHE A 88 7.42 -1.75 11.08
C PHE A 88 8.24 -1.64 12.37
N ASN A 89 9.40 -1.00 12.32
CA ASN A 89 10.24 -0.77 13.49
C ASN A 89 9.92 0.59 14.16
N LYS A 90 10.13 0.65 15.47
CA LYS A 90 10.03 1.86 16.30
C LYS A 90 11.24 1.92 17.24
N GLY A 91 11.63 3.13 17.65
CA GLY A 91 12.79 3.34 18.51
C GLY A 91 14.10 3.36 17.73
N LYS A 92 15.12 2.68 18.26
CA LYS A 92 16.48 2.69 17.70
C LYS A 92 16.50 2.20 16.26
N GLY A 93 17.10 2.97 15.36
CA GLY A 93 17.17 2.70 13.92
C GLY A 93 15.98 3.20 13.09
N ALA A 94 14.91 3.71 13.72
CA ALA A 94 13.74 4.29 13.05
C ALA A 94 13.70 5.83 13.11
N GLU A 95 14.71 6.48 13.68
CA GLU A 95 14.77 7.92 13.94
C GLU A 95 14.67 8.72 12.64
N LYS A 96 15.31 8.22 11.57
CA LYS A 96 15.31 8.85 10.24
C LYS A 96 14.20 8.33 9.33
N LEU A 97 13.40 7.35 9.77
CA LEU A 97 12.30 6.76 8.98
C LEU A 97 10.95 7.44 9.24
N ARG A 98 10.75 7.99 10.45
CA ARG A 98 9.48 8.57 10.92
C ARG A 98 9.59 10.10 11.05
N PRO A 99 8.52 10.87 10.78
CA PRO A 99 7.21 10.43 10.30
C PRO A 99 7.21 10.02 8.82
N SER A 100 8.16 10.51 8.01
CA SER A 100 8.36 10.12 6.63
C SER A 100 9.81 10.35 6.18
N LEU A 101 10.24 9.67 5.10
CA LEU A 101 11.59 9.86 4.53
C LEU A 101 11.83 11.30 4.07
N LYS A 102 10.85 11.92 3.40
CA LYS A 102 10.96 13.29 2.90
C LYS A 102 11.14 14.30 4.03
N ALA A 103 10.46 14.10 5.16
CA ALA A 103 10.63 14.94 6.34
C ALA A 103 12.06 14.85 6.92
N ASN A 104 12.74 13.71 6.73
CA ASN A 104 14.11 13.47 7.17
C ASN A 104 15.12 13.58 6.02
N LEU A 105 14.87 14.45 5.05
CA LEU A 105 15.77 14.76 3.91
C LEU A 105 16.17 13.50 3.10
N ASN A 106 15.31 12.48 3.07
CA ASN A 106 15.53 11.18 2.42
C ASN A 106 16.80 10.44 2.90
N ARG A 107 17.24 10.70 4.14
CA ARG A 107 18.42 10.06 4.74
C ARG A 107 18.17 8.66 5.28
N GLY A 108 16.89 8.27 5.39
CA GLY A 108 16.50 6.94 5.84
C GLY A 108 16.40 5.99 4.65
N LYS A 109 17.16 4.90 4.67
CA LYS A 109 16.92 3.72 3.86
C LYS A 109 17.76 2.55 4.36
#